data_AF-A0A061SEX6-F1
#
_entry.id   AF-A0A061SEX6-F1
#
_cell.length_a   1.000
_cell.length_b   1.000
_cell.length_c   1.000
_cell.angle_alpha   90.00
_cell.angle_beta   90.00
_cell.angle_gamma   90.00
#
_symmetry.space_group_name_H-M   'P 1'
#
loop_
_entity.id
_entity.type
_entity.pdbx_description
1 polymer ?
#
loop_
_entity_poly.entity_id
_entity_poly.type
_entity_poly.pdbx_seq_one_letter_code
_entity_poly.pdbx_strand_id
1 'polypeptide(L)'
;MGKSNKRWLPLESNPEVMTTFLGQLGVDTSKWAFCDIFGLDQELLAMVPQPVLAVLMLFPITDETEKARQKEEDQISESGQRLSSDVWFTKQTVGNACGTIGLIHAVANNTDRINIGVQLA
;
A
#
# COMPACT_ATOMS: atom_id res chain seq x y z
N MET A 1 -17.78 11.16 -26.69
CA MET A 1 -16.35 10.81 -26.59
C MET A 1 -16.10 10.12 -25.26
N GLY A 2 -15.83 8.82 -25.25
CA GLY A 2 -15.46 8.10 -24.03
C GLY A 2 -14.09 8.58 -23.55
N LYS A 3 -13.98 8.99 -22.28
CA LYS A 3 -12.69 9.27 -21.64
C LYS A 3 -11.83 8.01 -21.79
N SER A 4 -10.64 8.13 -22.37
CA SER A 4 -9.66 7.05 -22.28
C SER A 4 -9.34 6.84 -20.80
N ASN A 5 -9.63 5.65 -20.28
CA ASN A 5 -9.25 5.32 -18.90
C ASN A 5 -7.72 5.28 -18.84
N LYS A 6 -7.12 6.21 -18.07
CA LYS A 6 -5.68 6.19 -17.80
C LYS A 6 -5.35 4.86 -17.13
N ARG A 7 -4.39 4.13 -17.71
CA ARG A 7 -3.92 2.83 -17.20
C ARG A 7 -2.41 2.83 -17.16
N TRP A 8 -1.87 2.37 -16.05
CA TRP A 8 -0.44 2.13 -15.87
C TRP A 8 -0.11 0.66 -16.08
N LEU A 9 1.19 0.33 -16.06
CA LEU A 9 1.64 -1.04 -15.92
C LEU A 9 1.47 -1.47 -14.45
N PRO A 10 0.98 -2.69 -14.18
CA PRO A 10 0.87 -3.18 -12.81
C PRO A 10 2.28 -3.35 -12.21
N LEU A 11 2.43 -2.95 -10.95
CA LEU A 11 3.67 -3.14 -10.21
C LEU A 11 3.75 -4.60 -9.72
N GLU A 12 4.90 -5.24 -9.92
CA GLU A 12 5.15 -6.58 -9.41
C GLU A 12 5.26 -6.57 -7.87
N SER A 13 4.65 -7.55 -7.20
CA SER A 13 4.76 -7.70 -5.76
C SER A 13 6.09 -8.36 -5.38
N ASN A 14 7.17 -7.59 -5.51
CA ASN A 14 8.53 -8.03 -5.29
C ASN A 14 9.29 -6.99 -4.44
N PRO A 15 9.91 -7.39 -3.31
CA PRO A 15 10.60 -6.45 -2.42
C PRO A 15 11.69 -5.61 -3.11
N GLU A 16 12.43 -6.17 -4.07
CA GLU A 16 13.49 -5.47 -4.80
C GLU A 16 12.90 -4.37 -5.68
N VAL A 17 11.81 -4.68 -6.40
CA VAL A 17 11.09 -3.72 -7.26
C VAL A 17 10.52 -2.58 -6.42
N MET A 18 9.85 -2.89 -5.32
CA MET A 18 9.23 -1.89 -4.45
C MET A 18 10.26 -1.01 -3.74
N THR A 19 11.34 -1.60 -3.21
CA THR A 19 12.41 -0.88 -2.53
C THR A 19 13.16 0.04 -3.49
N THR A 20 13.49 -0.45 -4.69
CA THR A 20 14.12 0.35 -5.73
C THR A 20 13.24 1.52 -6.15
N PHE A 21 11.93 1.27 -6.33
CA PHE A 21 10.96 2.32 -6.67
C PHE A 21 10.89 3.41 -5.59
N LEU A 22 10.80 3.03 -4.31
CA LEU A 22 10.83 4.02 -3.21
C LEU A 22 12.15 4.79 -3.14
N GLY A 23 13.28 4.12 -3.37
CA GLY A 23 14.59 4.78 -3.44
C GLY A 23 14.64 5.86 -4.53
N GLN A 24 14.07 5.59 -5.71
CA GLN A 24 13.95 6.58 -6.78
C GLN A 24 13.04 7.76 -6.43
N LEU A 25 12.09 7.58 -5.51
CA LEU A 25 11.24 8.64 -4.98
C LEU A 25 11.86 9.40 -3.80
N GLY A 26 13.09 9.04 -3.39
CA GLY A 26 13.86 9.75 -2.37
C GLY A 26 13.78 9.14 -0.97
N VAL A 27 13.21 7.94 -0.79
CA VAL A 27 13.25 7.23 0.50
C VAL A 27 14.67 6.71 0.75
N ASP A 28 15.17 6.87 1.98
CA ASP A 28 16.46 6.29 2.42
C ASP A 28 16.36 4.76 2.56
N THR A 29 16.69 4.05 1.48
CA THR A 29 16.60 2.58 1.40
C THR A 29 17.63 1.84 2.26
N SER A 30 18.61 2.54 2.82
CA SER A 30 19.52 1.96 3.81
C SER A 30 18.85 1.76 5.17
N LYS A 31 17.76 2.48 5.44
CA LYS A 31 16.97 2.39 6.68
C LYS A 31 15.65 1.68 6.49
N TRP A 32 15.01 1.89 5.34
CA TRP A 32 13.66 1.40 5.06
C TRP A 32 13.63 0.63 3.76
N ALA A 33 13.30 -0.66 3.84
CA ALA A 33 13.19 -1.52 2.68
C ALA A 33 12.01 -2.48 2.85
N PHE A 34 11.51 -3.00 1.72
CA PHE A 34 10.59 -4.12 1.74
C PHE A 34 11.34 -5.44 1.90
N CYS A 35 10.69 -6.40 2.52
CA CYS A 35 11.10 -7.80 2.55
C CYS A 35 9.86 -8.69 2.34
N ASP A 36 10.09 -9.95 1.98
CA ASP A 36 9.01 -10.92 1.89
C ASP A 36 8.51 -11.32 3.29
N ILE A 37 7.22 -11.66 3.36
CA ILE A 37 6.60 -12.35 4.49
C ILE A 37 6.29 -13.77 4.02
N PHE A 38 7.09 -14.74 4.47
CA PHE A 38 6.96 -16.13 4.01
C PHE A 38 5.72 -16.84 4.55
N GLY A 39 5.19 -16.39 5.68
CA GLY A 39 3.98 -16.91 6.30
C GLY A 39 3.55 -16.11 7.51
N LEU A 40 2.41 -16.48 8.07
CA LEU A 40 1.76 -15.77 9.18
C LEU A 40 1.84 -16.51 10.53
N ASP A 41 2.50 -17.66 10.55
CA ASP A 41 2.85 -18.34 11.79
C ASP A 41 4.02 -17.63 12.50
N GLN A 42 4.15 -17.88 13.79
CA GLN A 42 5.10 -17.19 14.66
C GLN A 42 6.55 -17.36 14.20
N GLU A 43 6.91 -18.53 13.68
CA GLU A 43 8.28 -18.84 13.28
C GLU A 43 8.65 -18.07 12.01
N LEU A 44 7.77 -18.06 11.00
CA LEU A 44 8.00 -17.31 9.78
C LEU A 44 7.92 -15.78 9.99
N LEU A 45 7.03 -15.31 10.87
CA LEU A 45 6.97 -13.89 11.21
C LEU A 45 8.22 -13.41 11.98
N ALA A 46 8.87 -14.27 12.76
CA ALA A 46 10.11 -13.94 13.45
C ALA A 46 11.29 -13.64 12.48
N MET A 47 11.18 -14.04 11.21
CA MET A 47 12.16 -13.73 10.18
C MET A 47 12.03 -12.29 9.63
N VAL A 48 10.90 -11.61 9.87
CA VAL A 48 10.65 -10.27 9.35
C VAL A 48 11.46 -9.25 10.17
N PRO A 49 12.36 -8.47 9.53
CA PRO A 49 13.14 -7.44 10.22
C PRO A 49 12.26 -6.43 10.96
N GLN A 50 12.69 -6.06 12.16
CA GLN A 50 11.99 -5.11 13.02
C GLN A 50 12.72 -3.76 13.09
N PRO A 51 12.01 -2.64 13.26
CA PRO A 51 10.55 -2.52 13.37
C PRO A 51 9.83 -2.49 12.02
N VAL A 52 8.61 -3.04 11.96
CA VAL A 52 7.73 -2.97 10.78
C VAL A 52 6.84 -1.72 10.83
N LEU A 53 6.76 -0.98 9.71
CA LEU A 53 5.93 0.22 9.56
C LEU A 53 4.63 0.01 8.78
N ALA A 54 4.68 -0.88 7.80
CA ALA A 54 3.57 -1.13 6.90
C ALA A 54 3.67 -2.55 6.35
N VAL A 55 2.52 -3.11 5.99
CA VAL A 55 2.41 -4.39 5.28
C VAL A 55 1.59 -4.12 4.02
N LEU A 56 2.11 -4.52 2.87
CA LEU A 56 1.38 -4.51 1.60
C LEU A 56 0.92 -5.94 1.30
N MET A 57 -0.37 -6.11 1.03
CA MET A 57 -0.96 -7.40 0.69
C MET A 57 -1.47 -7.37 -0.76
N LEU A 58 -0.88 -8.21 -1.61
CA LEU A 58 -1.45 -8.51 -2.92
C LEU A 58 -2.42 -9.68 -2.78
N PHE A 59 -3.67 -9.50 -3.21
CA PHE A 59 -4.68 -10.55 -3.20
C PHE A 59 -5.53 -10.51 -4.48
N PRO A 60 -6.10 -11.64 -4.93
CA PRO A 60 -6.93 -11.67 -6.13
C PRO A 60 -8.28 -11.01 -5.89
N ILE A 61 -8.72 -10.19 -6.84
CA ILE A 61 -10.07 -9.63 -6.86
C ILE A 61 -10.97 -10.60 -7.61
N THR A 62 -11.84 -11.29 -6.87
CA THR A 62 -12.87 -12.22 -7.36
C THR A 62 -14.27 -11.70 -7.04
N ASP A 63 -15.29 -12.32 -7.64
CA ASP A 63 -16.70 -12.01 -7.35
C ASP A 63 -17.05 -12.16 -5.86
N GLU A 64 -16.45 -13.14 -5.17
CA GLU A 64 -16.62 -13.33 -3.74
C GLU A 64 -16.01 -12.17 -2.95
N THR A 65 -14.80 -11.72 -3.31
CA THR A 65 -14.15 -10.59 -2.63
C THR A 65 -14.90 -9.28 -2.87
N GLU A 66 -15.45 -9.05 -4.06
CA GLU A 66 -16.24 -7.84 -4.35
C GLU A 66 -17.58 -7.84 -3.62
N LYS A 67 -18.25 -9.00 -3.49
CA LYS A 67 -19.46 -9.12 -2.65
C LYS A 67 -19.15 -8.82 -1.18
N ALA A 68 -18.03 -9.33 -0.67
CA ALA A 68 -17.59 -9.04 0.69
C ALA A 68 -17.28 -7.55 0.88
N ARG A 69 -16.56 -6.93 -0.06
CA ARG A 69 -16.23 -5.49 -0.08
C ARG A 69 -17.49 -4.61 -0.06
N GLN A 70 -18.48 -4.93 -0.91
CA GLN A 70 -19.72 -4.16 -0.95
C GLN A 70 -20.51 -4.29 0.35
N LYS A 71 -20.60 -5.51 0.90
CA LYS A 71 -21.27 -5.73 2.19
C LYS A 71 -20.63 -4.94 3.33
N GLU A 72 -19.30 -4.87 3.37
CA GLU A 72 -18.57 -4.08 4.37
C GLU A 72 -18.81 -2.57 4.17
N GLU A 73 -18.79 -2.08 2.92
CA GLU A 73 -19.07 -0.68 2.60
C GLU A 73 -20.49 -0.26 3.03
N ASP A 74 -21.51 -1.09 2.76
CA ASP A 74 -22.89 -0.83 3.16
C ASP A 74 -23.01 -0.79 4.69
N GLN A 75 -22.40 -1.74 5.39
CA GLN A 75 -22.39 -1.79 6.86
C GLN A 75 -21.75 -0.55 7.48
N ILE A 76 -20.61 -0.10 6.94
CA ILE A 76 -19.91 1.10 7.40
C ILE A 76 -20.73 2.37 7.09
N SER A 77 -21.41 2.42 5.95
CA SER A 77 -22.26 3.55 5.57
C SER A 77 -23.46 3.71 6.53
N GLU A 78 -24.06 2.59 6.94
CA GLU A 78 -25.20 2.57 7.86
C GLU A 78 -24.79 2.80 9.32
N SER A 79 -23.72 2.13 9.77
CA SER A 79 -23.34 2.05 11.18
C SER A 79 -22.28 3.07 11.59
N GLY A 80 -21.61 3.68 10.60
CA GLY A 80 -20.41 4.46 10.79
C GLY A 80 -19.20 3.61 11.17
N GLN A 81 -18.05 4.27 11.24
CA GLN A 81 -16.82 3.72 11.79
C GLN A 81 -16.01 4.84 12.45
N ARG A 82 -15.13 4.48 13.40
CA ARG A 82 -14.20 5.44 13.99
C ARG A 82 -12.97 5.56 13.10
N LEU A 83 -12.73 6.75 12.56
CA LEU A 83 -11.52 7.09 11.80
C LEU A 83 -10.65 8.05 12.61
N SER A 84 -9.34 7.83 12.62
CA SER A 84 -8.40 8.83 13.12
C SER A 84 -8.25 9.95 12.09
N SER A 85 -8.19 11.20 12.55
CA SER A 85 -7.89 12.36 11.70
C SER A 85 -6.47 12.34 11.14
N ASP A 86 -5.59 11.55 11.73
CA ASP A 86 -4.16 11.49 11.38
C ASP A 86 -3.88 10.53 10.22
N VAL A 87 -4.88 9.74 9.81
CA VAL A 87 -4.75 8.81 8.68
C VAL A 87 -4.80 9.59 7.38
N TRP A 88 -3.75 9.45 6.58
CA TRP A 88 -3.72 9.95 5.21
C TRP A 88 -4.28 8.89 4.24
N PHE A 89 -5.28 9.29 3.45
CA PHE A 89 -5.94 8.40 2.49
C PHE A 89 -6.24 9.11 1.16
N THR A 90 -6.24 8.33 0.08
CA THR A 90 -6.57 8.80 -1.27
C THR A 90 -7.24 7.68 -2.07
N LYS A 91 -8.11 8.05 -3.00
CA LYS A 91 -8.78 7.10 -3.89
C LYS A 91 -7.90 6.77 -5.08
N GLN A 92 -7.85 5.50 -5.46
CA GLN A 92 -7.28 5.12 -6.75
C GLN A 92 -8.26 5.48 -7.88
N THR A 93 -7.78 6.28 -8.84
CA THR A 93 -8.56 6.71 -10.01
C THR A 93 -7.92 6.31 -11.34
N VAL A 94 -6.75 5.68 -11.29
CA VAL A 94 -5.98 5.20 -12.44
C VAL A 94 -5.92 3.67 -12.40
N GLY A 95 -6.22 3.02 -13.52
CA GLY A 95 -6.17 1.56 -13.61
C GLY A 95 -4.75 1.04 -13.43
N ASN A 96 -4.60 -0.09 -12.73
CA ASN A 96 -3.32 -0.72 -12.38
C ASN A 96 -2.38 0.10 -11.48
N ALA A 97 -2.83 1.21 -10.90
CA ALA A 97 -2.00 2.05 -10.03
C ALA A 97 -1.95 1.57 -8.56
N CYS A 98 -2.58 0.43 -8.21
CA CYS A 98 -2.71 -0.03 -6.83
C CYS A 98 -1.36 -0.21 -6.12
N GLY A 99 -0.34 -0.72 -6.81
CA GLY A 99 1.01 -0.84 -6.25
C GLY A 99 1.58 0.51 -5.84
N THR A 100 1.54 1.50 -6.73
CA THR A 100 1.99 2.87 -6.41
C THR A 100 1.16 3.51 -5.31
N ILE A 101 -0.17 3.37 -5.35
CA ILE A 101 -1.06 3.91 -4.30
C ILE A 101 -0.75 3.28 -2.94
N GLY A 102 -0.56 1.96 -2.88
CA GLY A 102 -0.19 1.25 -1.65
C GLY A 102 1.17 1.69 -1.10
N LEU A 103 2.16 1.92 -1.96
CA LEU A 103 3.45 2.48 -1.57
C LEU A 103 3.32 3.91 -1.01
N ILE A 104 2.51 4.76 -1.63
CA ILE A 104 2.24 6.11 -1.13
C ILE A 104 1.53 6.04 0.23
N HIS A 105 0.55 5.15 0.41
CA HIS A 105 -0.11 4.97 1.71
C HIS A 105 0.87 4.55 2.80
N ALA A 106 1.79 3.63 2.50
CA ALA A 106 2.81 3.18 3.45
C ALA A 106 3.74 4.31 3.88
N VAL A 107 4.17 5.16 2.96
CA VAL A 107 5.07 6.28 3.27
C VAL A 107 4.33 7.44 3.92
N ALA A 108 3.19 7.87 3.38
CA ALA A 108 2.46 9.05 3.84
C ALA A 108 1.96 8.91 5.29
N ASN A 109 1.61 7.69 5.72
CA ASN A 109 1.18 7.41 7.09
C ASN A 109 2.34 7.16 8.07
N ASN A 110 3.60 7.27 7.63
CA ASN A 110 4.80 7.07 8.45
C ASN A 110 5.82 8.22 8.25
N THR A 111 5.36 9.43 7.95
CA THR A 111 6.21 10.59 7.65
C THR A 111 6.99 11.13 8.84
N ASP A 112 6.62 10.74 10.06
CA ASP A 112 7.38 10.96 11.29
C ASP A 112 8.65 10.08 11.38
N ARG A 113 8.71 8.98 10.61
CA ARG A 113 9.81 8.00 10.60
C ARG A 113 10.54 7.88 9.26
N ILE A 114 9.84 8.09 8.16
CA ILE A 114 10.37 8.01 6.79
C ILE A 114 10.59 9.41 6.25
N ASN A 115 11.85 9.80 6.11
CA ASN A 115 12.22 11.03 5.43
C ASN A 115 12.30 10.77 3.93
N ILE A 116 11.62 11.59 3.13
CA ILE A 116 11.75 11.61 1.68
C ILE A 116 12.69 12.76 1.32
N GLY A 117 13.78 12.48 0.61
CA GLY A 117 14.65 13.50 0.02
C GLY A 117 13.86 14.45 -0.90
N VAL A 118 14.34 15.67 -1.09
CA VAL A 118 13.63 16.83 -1.69
C VAL A 118 13.35 16.69 -3.21
N GLN A 119 12.85 15.54 -3.68
CA GLN A 119 12.65 15.23 -5.11
C GLN A 119 11.18 15.13 -5.54
N LEU A 120 10.23 15.27 -4.62
CA LEU A 120 8.78 15.33 -4.93
C LEU A 120 8.21 16.77 -4.94
N ALA A 121 9.07 17.79 -4.93
CA ALA A 121 8.69 19.20 -5.07
C ALA A 121 8.80 19.69 -6.52
#